data_AF-A0A2S9G1Z8-F1
#
_entry.id   AF-A0A2S9G1Z8-F1
#
_cell.length_a   1.000
_cell.length_b   1.000
_cell.length_c   1.000
_cell.angle_alpha   90.00
_cell.angle_beta   90.00
_cell.angle_gamma   90.00
#
_symmetry.space_group_name_H-M   'P 1'
#
loop_
_entity.id
_entity.type
_entity.pdbx_description
1 polymer ?
#
loop_
_entity_poly.entity_id
_entity_poly.type
_entity_poly.pdbx_seq_one_letter_code
_entity_poly.pdbx_strand_id
1 'polypeptide(L)'
;SFEIRGGLFVRQVHHWAALLFAASIMVHLARIFFTGAFRRPREANWVIGSLLLILAMFEGFFGYSLPDDLLSGTGIRAALSGITM
;
A
#
# COMPACT_ATOMS: atom_id res chain seq x y z
N SER A 1 -1.90 -21.10 8.14
CA SER A 1 -2.98 -20.23 8.67
C SER A 1 -3.60 -20.71 9.97
N PHE A 2 -3.92 -22.01 10.09
CA PHE A 2 -4.73 -22.55 11.19
C PHE A 2 -3.93 -23.29 12.27
N GLU A 3 -2.65 -23.58 12.01
CA GLU A 3 -1.80 -24.39 12.89
C GLU A 3 -1.23 -23.61 14.08
N ILE A 4 -1.10 -22.29 13.95
CA ILE A 4 -0.58 -21.42 15.01
C ILE A 4 -1.76 -20.73 15.70
N ARG A 5 -1.84 -20.87 17.03
CA ARG A 5 -2.85 -20.18 17.85
C ARG A 5 -2.77 -18.67 17.61
N GLY A 6 -3.86 -18.08 17.12
CA GLY A 6 -3.92 -16.65 16.79
C GLY A 6 -3.24 -16.27 15.47
N GLY A 7 -2.64 -17.20 14.72
CA GLY A 7 -1.96 -16.90 13.46
C GLY A 7 -2.88 -16.34 12.38
N LEU A 8 -4.13 -16.82 12.29
CA LEU A 8 -5.14 -16.25 11.39
C LEU A 8 -5.52 -14.82 11.79
N PHE A 9 -5.67 -14.56 13.09
CA PHE A 9 -6.02 -13.24 13.60
C PHE A 9 -4.93 -12.21 13.23
N VAL A 10 -3.66 -12.53 13.51
CA VAL A 10 -2.54 -11.63 13.17
C VAL A 10 -2.48 -11.37 11.66
N ARG A 11 -2.64 -12.42 10.83
CA ARG A 11 -2.61 -12.26 9.37
C ARG A 11 -3.74 -11.36 8.86
N GLN A 12 -4.94 -11.50 9.41
CA GLN A 12 -6.09 -10.66 9.05
C GLN A 12 -5.90 -9.22 9.52
N VAL A 13 -5.50 -9.02 10.78
CA VAL A 13 -5.23 -7.67 11.30
C VAL A 13 -4.14 -6.98 10.49
N HIS A 14 -3.07 -7.69 10.12
CA HIS A 14 -2.01 -7.14 9.28
C HIS A 14 -2.53 -6.69 7.92
N HIS A 15 -3.36 -7.52 7.26
CA HIS A 15 -3.97 -7.15 5.99
C HIS A 15 -4.92 -5.95 6.10
N TRP A 16 -5.79 -5.92 7.12
CA TRP A 16 -6.68 -4.79 7.38
C TRP A 16 -5.90 -3.52 7.74
N ALA A 17 -4.80 -3.64 8.46
CA ALA A 17 -3.91 -2.52 8.77
C ALA A 17 -3.25 -1.98 7.49
N ALA A 18 -2.83 -2.83 6.55
CA ALA A 18 -2.31 -2.39 5.25
C ALA A 18 -3.35 -1.62 4.43
N LEU A 19 -4.61 -2.09 4.42
CA LEU A 19 -5.71 -1.37 3.76
C LEU A 19 -5.98 -0.01 4.40
N LEU A 20 -6.08 0.04 5.73
CA LEU A 20 -6.28 1.29 6.47
C LEU A 20 -5.09 2.25 6.28
N PHE A 21 -3.87 1.74 6.25
CA PHE A 21 -2.67 2.53 6.00
C PHE A 21 -2.73 3.20 4.62
N ALA A 22 -2.91 2.42 3.55
CA ALA A 22 -3.01 2.97 2.19
C ALA A 22 -4.19 3.96 2.05
N ALA A 23 -5.36 3.63 2.58
CA ALA A 23 -6.53 4.52 2.59
C ALA A 23 -6.25 5.82 3.34
N SER A 24 -5.62 5.74 4.51
CA SER A 24 -5.28 6.91 5.33
C SER A 24 -4.26 7.82 4.64
N ILE A 25 -3.28 7.27 3.90
CA ILE A 25 -2.34 8.07 3.11
C ILE A 25 -3.10 8.84 2.03
N MET A 26 -4.02 8.20 1.30
CA MET A 26 -4.82 8.88 0.28
C MET A 26 -5.64 10.03 0.88
N VAL A 27 -6.33 9.78 2.01
CA VAL A 27 -7.10 10.82 2.72
C VAL A 27 -6.20 11.95 3.23
N HIS A 28 -5.02 11.61 3.77
CA HIS A 28 -4.07 12.59 4.27
C HIS A 28 -3.52 13.48 3.15
N LEU A 29 -3.21 12.89 1.99
CA LEU A 29 -2.72 13.60 0.82
C LEU A 29 -3.79 14.51 0.24
N ALA A 30 -5.05 14.04 0.18
CA ALA A 30 -6.20 14.88 -0.16
C ALA A 30 -6.31 16.08 0.79
N ARG A 31 -6.19 15.87 2.10
CA ARG A 31 -6.19 16.98 3.07
C ARG A 31 -5.09 17.99 2.78
N ILE A 32 -3.85 17.55 2.58
CA ILE A 32 -2.71 18.46 2.33
C ILE A 32 -2.93 19.23 1.02
N PHE A 33 -3.45 18.57 -0.01
CA PHE A 33 -3.73 19.19 -1.30
C PHE A 33 -4.81 20.26 -1.19
N PHE A 34 -6.00 19.91 -0.68
CA PHE A 34 -7.13 20.84 -0.58
C PHE A 34 -6.87 21.99 0.41
N THR A 35 -6.08 21.77 1.47
CA THR A 35 -5.68 22.84 2.40
C THR A 35 -4.48 23.66 1.91
N GLY A 36 -3.85 23.29 0.79
CA GLY A 36 -2.67 23.96 0.26
C GLY A 36 -1.44 23.89 1.17
N ALA A 37 -1.35 22.84 2.02
CA ALA A 37 -0.32 22.69 3.03
C ALA A 37 1.04 22.23 2.47
N PHE A 38 1.12 21.94 1.17
CA PHE A 38 2.33 21.60 0.42
C PHE A 38 3.17 22.80 -0.04
N ARG A 39 2.62 24.02 0.04
CA ARG A 39 3.32 25.26 -0.33
C ARG A 39 4.47 25.57 0.63
N ARG A 40 5.31 26.54 0.26
CA ARG A 40 6.45 27.03 1.06
C ARG A 40 6.09 27.16 2.54
N PRO A 41 6.89 26.61 3.47
CA PRO A 41 8.20 25.97 3.30
C PRO A 41 8.17 24.42 3.23
N ARG A 42 7.04 23.81 2.83
CA ARG A 42 6.80 22.35 2.95
C ARG A 42 6.89 21.58 1.64
N GLU A 43 7.51 22.14 0.60
CA GLU A 43 7.59 21.51 -0.73
C GLU A 43 8.36 20.18 -0.69
N ALA A 44 9.50 20.15 0.02
CA ALA A 44 10.28 18.92 0.18
C ALA A 44 9.48 17.83 0.93
N ASN A 45 8.73 18.23 1.95
CA ASN A 45 7.90 17.30 2.72
C ASN A 45 6.77 16.70 1.86
N TRP A 46 6.23 17.49 0.93
CA TRP A 46 5.25 17.01 -0.06
C TRP A 46 5.85 15.99 -1.02
N VAL A 47 7.07 16.21 -1.53
CA VAL A 47 7.77 15.26 -2.39
C VAL A 47 8.01 13.94 -1.65
N ILE A 48 8.53 14.00 -0.43
CA ILE A 48 8.76 12.81 0.40
C ILE A 48 7.44 12.07 0.66
N GLY A 49 6.37 12.78 1.05
CA GLY A 49 5.06 12.19 1.26
C GLY A 49 4.46 11.53 0.02
N SER A 50 4.68 12.11 -1.16
CA SER A 50 4.22 11.55 -2.43
C SER A 50 5.00 10.28 -2.80
N LEU A 51 6.31 10.25 -2.56
CA LEU A 51 7.12 9.04 -2.72
C LEU A 51 6.71 7.93 -1.76
N LEU A 52 6.34 8.27 -0.52
CA LEU A 52 5.82 7.29 0.44
C LEU A 52 4.51 6.67 -0.02
N LEU A 53 3.62 7.42 -0.70
CA LEU A 53 2.43 6.84 -1.32
C LEU A 53 2.81 5.81 -2.40
N ILE A 54 3.74 6.14 -3.29
CA ILE A 54 4.19 5.24 -4.35
C ILE A 54 4.78 3.95 -3.74
N LEU A 55 5.65 4.10 -2.73
CA LEU A 55 6.24 2.96 -2.03
C LEU A 55 5.17 2.12 -1.32
N ALA A 56 4.18 2.74 -0.67
CA ALA A 56 3.09 2.01 0.00
C ALA A 56 2.23 1.21 -1.00
N MET A 57 2.00 1.72 -2.21
CA MET A 57 1.29 0.98 -3.26
C MET A 57 2.09 -0.24 -3.72
N PHE A 58 3.40 -0.10 -3.93
CA PHE A 58 4.25 -1.23 -4.30
C PHE A 58 4.40 -2.24 -3.16
N GLU A 59 4.60 -1.78 -1.93
CA GLU A 59 4.72 -2.64 -0.74
C GLU A 59 3.44 -3.44 -0.51
N GLY A 60 2.27 -2.81 -0.59
CA GLY A 60 0.99 -3.50 -0.51
C GLY A 60 0.79 -4.52 -1.64
N PHE A 61 1.20 -4.17 -2.87
CA PHE A 61 1.18 -5.07 -4.02
C PHE A 61 2.08 -6.30 -3.81
N PHE A 62 3.32 -6.10 -3.36
CA PHE A 62 4.23 -7.20 -3.06
C PHE A 62 3.73 -8.03 -1.87
N GLY A 63 3.18 -7.40 -0.83
CA GLY A 63 2.69 -8.08 0.37
C GLY A 63 1.54 -9.06 0.10
N TYR A 64 0.52 -8.66 -0.68
CA TYR A 64 -0.57 -9.58 -1.04
C TYR A 64 -0.15 -10.63 -2.08
N SER A 65 0.98 -10.41 -2.75
CA SER A 65 1.56 -11.34 -3.72
C SER A 65 2.30 -12.52 -3.08
N LEU A 66 2.78 -12.36 -1.84
CA LEU A 66 3.57 -13.38 -1.13
C LEU A 66 2.85 -14.71 -0.84
N PRO A 67 1.54 -14.76 -0.53
CA PRO A 67 0.83 -16.02 -0.33
C PRO A 67 0.71 -16.90 -1.57
N ASP A 68 0.99 -16.34 -2.76
CA ASP A 68 0.95 -17.01 -4.08
C ASP A 68 -0.33 -17.85 -4.31
N ASP A 69 -1.48 -17.24 -4.03
CA ASP A 69 -2.76 -17.82 -4.38
C ASP A 69 -3.15 -17.51 -5.84
N LEU A 70 -4.22 -18.14 -6.33
CA LEU A 70 -4.62 -18.00 -7.73
C LEU A 70 -4.97 -16.54 -8.10
N LEU A 71 -5.45 -15.76 -7.13
CA LEU A 71 -5.81 -14.35 -7.33
C LEU A 71 -4.55 -13.46 -7.33
N SER A 72 -3.59 -13.74 -6.44
CA SER A 72 -2.32 -13.01 -6.40
C SER A 72 -1.43 -13.32 -7.58
N GLY A 73 -1.33 -14.59 -8.00
CA GLY A 73 -0.55 -15.01 -9.16
C GLY A 73 -1.06 -14.43 -10.48
N THR A 74 -2.37 -14.33 -10.67
CA THR A 74 -2.94 -13.65 -11.85
C THR A 74 -2.67 -12.15 -11.85
N GLY A 75 -2.69 -11.51 -10.67
CA GLY A 75 -2.30 -10.11 -10.49
C GLY A 75 -0.82 -9.84 -10.79
N ILE A 76 0.10 -10.68 -10.30
CA ILE A 76 1.54 -10.62 -10.62
C ILE A 76 1.76 -10.73 -12.12
N ARG A 77 1.16 -11.72 -12.78
CA ARG A 77 1.32 -11.92 -14.22
C ARG A 77 0.82 -10.71 -15.01
N ALA A 78 -0.31 -10.11 -14.65
CA ALA A 78 -0.83 -8.94 -15.33
C ALA A 78 0.06 -7.70 -15.12
N ALA A 79 0.44 -7.41 -13.88
CA ALA A 79 1.15 -6.18 -13.53
C ALA A 79 2.66 -6.24 -13.77
N LEU A 80 3.34 -7.32 -13.37
CA LEU A 80 4.79 -7.46 -13.44
C LEU A 80 5.29 -8.29 -14.62
N SER A 81 4.43 -9.02 -15.32
CA SER A 81 4.84 -9.76 -16.53
C SER A 81 4.19 -9.21 -17.80
N GLY A 82 3.05 -8.52 -17.68
CA GLY A 82 2.33 -7.92 -18.81
C GLY A 82 2.71 -6.47 -19.10
N ILE A 83 3.10 -5.68 -18.09
CA ILE A 83 3.42 -4.24 -18.27
C ILE A 83 4.92 -4.02 -18.51
N THR A 84 5.78 -4.88 -17.97
CA THR A 84 7.25 -4.75 -18.10
C THR A 84 7.84 -5.53 -19.29
N MET A 85 7.02 -6.22 -20.08
CA MET A 85 7.43 -6.92 -21.32
C MET A 85 6.96 -6.18 -22.57
#